data_AF-A0A2C5ZZ30-F1
#
_entry.id   AF-A0A2C5ZZ30-F1
#
_cell.length_a   1.000
_cell.length_b   1.000
_cell.length_c   1.000
_cell.angle_alpha   90.00
_cell.angle_beta   90.00
_cell.angle_gamma   90.00
#
_symmetry.space_group_name_H-M   'P 1'
#
loop_
_entity.id
_entity.type
_entity.pdbx_description
1 polymer ?
#
loop_
_entity_poly.entity_id
_entity_poly.type
_entity_poly.pdbx_seq_one_letter_code
_entity_poly.pdbx_strand_id
1 'polypeptide(L)'
;MAAGDGPPQDSPLSVTASVVGILTFVVAVAAAAYARVAYLRHGDDEYFRVKTALSWYKTESAWLGDLLRALGDPRGRERAMYAFVMDDLLRLEQRLRDVVAEVEARAAAGRAAADAGFALVPRSWRGGRPSVAVAWLPVRTKALELVRQREALTARVQFLHMSIISSRLRDLESKTQWGDARSEPRCGVESPRVEIARLQTLLRRATGSDGDAELGDEAMAASVPHADFNGSKTGMTEKPPLATGR
;
A
#
# COMPACT_ATOMS: atom_id res chain seq x y z
N MET A 1 89.27 -19.34 39.49
CA MET A 1 88.29 -19.37 38.39
C MET A 1 86.94 -19.77 38.95
N ALA A 2 86.02 -18.82 39.08
CA ALA A 2 84.59 -19.08 39.24
C ALA A 2 83.86 -17.77 38.91
N ALA A 3 83.63 -17.53 37.63
CA ALA A 3 82.71 -16.49 37.18
C ALA A 3 81.29 -17.06 37.40
N GLY A 4 80.53 -16.42 38.29
CA GLY A 4 79.12 -16.73 38.48
C GLY A 4 78.32 -16.13 37.33
N ASP A 5 77.86 -16.98 36.41
CA ASP A 5 76.78 -16.64 35.50
C ASP A 5 75.46 -16.60 36.29
N GLY A 6 75.00 -15.39 36.59
CA GLY A 6 73.63 -15.18 37.05
C GLY A 6 72.66 -15.34 35.86
N PRO A 7 71.45 -15.90 36.08
CA PRO A 7 70.50 -16.12 35.00
C PRO A 7 70.12 -14.77 34.35
N PRO A 8 69.93 -14.73 33.01
CA PRO A 8 69.58 -13.52 32.28
C PRO A 8 68.27 -12.95 32.84
N GLN A 9 68.34 -11.76 33.45
CA GLN A 9 67.16 -11.03 33.89
C GLN A 9 66.58 -10.27 32.70
N ASP A 10 65.54 -10.82 32.09
CA ASP A 10 64.75 -10.11 31.10
C ASP A 10 64.19 -8.82 31.72
N SER A 11 64.49 -7.69 31.09
CA SER A 11 64.07 -6.38 31.62
C SER A 11 62.53 -6.31 31.72
N PRO A 12 61.95 -5.84 32.83
CA PRO A 12 60.48 -5.80 33.02
C PRO A 12 59.76 -4.95 31.95
N LEU A 13 60.47 -4.00 31.34
CA LEU A 13 59.99 -3.22 30.20
C LEU A 13 59.90 -4.03 28.90
N SER A 14 60.80 -5.00 28.69
CA SER A 14 60.77 -5.88 27.51
C SER A 14 59.61 -6.88 27.60
N VAL A 15 59.39 -7.44 28.79
CA VAL A 15 58.26 -8.35 29.06
C VAL A 15 56.93 -7.61 28.88
N THR A 16 56.78 -6.41 29.44
CA THR A 16 55.55 -5.62 29.27
C THR A 16 55.33 -5.19 27.83
N ALA A 17 56.37 -4.77 27.09
CA ALA A 17 56.25 -4.42 25.67
C ALA A 17 55.84 -5.60 24.79
N SER A 18 56.39 -6.80 25.02
CA SER A 18 56.02 -8.01 24.29
C SER A 18 54.58 -8.42 24.57
N VAL A 19 54.16 -8.39 25.84
CA VAL A 19 52.78 -8.69 26.24
C VAL A 19 51.80 -7.69 25.65
N VAL A 20 52.11 -6.39 25.68
CA VAL A 20 51.28 -5.35 25.06
C VAL A 20 51.20 -5.55 23.55
N GLY A 21 52.31 -5.84 22.87
CA GLY A 21 52.33 -6.10 21.43
C GLY A 21 51.47 -7.29 21.03
N ILE A 22 51.56 -8.40 21.78
CA ILE A 22 50.72 -9.59 21.55
C ILE A 22 49.25 -9.26 21.79
N LEU A 23 48.91 -8.54 22.87
CA LEU A 23 47.55 -8.11 23.14
C LEU A 23 46.99 -7.21 22.03
N THR A 24 47.76 -6.22 21.57
CA THR A 24 47.35 -5.35 20.46
C THR A 24 47.16 -6.14 19.17
N PHE A 25 48.02 -7.12 18.90
CA PHE A 25 47.87 -7.99 17.73
C PHE A 25 46.59 -8.84 17.82
N VAL A 26 46.31 -9.46 18.98
CA VAL A 26 45.08 -10.23 19.19
C VAL A 26 43.84 -9.36 19.05
N VAL A 27 43.85 -8.16 19.64
CA VAL A 27 42.76 -7.19 19.50
C VAL A 27 42.57 -6.76 18.03
N ALA A 28 43.66 -6.53 17.29
CA ALA A 28 43.59 -6.18 15.87
C ALA A 28 42.99 -7.31 15.03
N VAL A 29 43.40 -8.57 15.28
CA VAL A 29 42.85 -9.76 14.61
C VAL A 29 41.36 -9.91 14.94
N ALA A 30 40.98 -9.76 16.21
CA ALA A 30 39.59 -9.82 16.65
C ALA A 30 38.75 -8.70 16.04
N ALA A 31 39.27 -7.48 15.98
CA ALA A 31 38.60 -6.33 15.36
C ALA A 31 38.40 -6.53 13.85
N ALA A 32 39.42 -7.05 13.15
CA ALA A 32 39.32 -7.36 11.73
C ALA A 32 38.29 -8.47 11.46
N ALA A 33 38.29 -9.53 12.28
CA ALA A 33 37.28 -10.60 12.20
C ALA A 33 35.88 -10.06 12.49
N TYR A 34 35.73 -9.23 13.52
CA TYR A 34 34.45 -8.60 13.88
C TYR A 34 33.93 -7.70 12.76
N ALA A 35 34.78 -6.83 12.20
CA ALA A 35 34.42 -5.96 11.09
C ALA A 35 33.95 -6.79 9.87
N ARG A 36 34.64 -7.89 9.57
CA ARG A 36 34.25 -8.80 8.49
C ARG A 36 32.90 -9.46 8.73
N VAL A 37 32.63 -9.92 9.95
CA VAL A 37 31.33 -10.53 10.31
C VAL A 37 30.22 -9.48 10.29
N ALA A 38 30.46 -8.28 10.83
CA ALA A 38 29.48 -7.20 10.84
C ALA A 38 29.12 -6.76 9.41
N TYR A 39 30.11 -6.66 8.52
CA TYR A 39 29.89 -6.32 7.12
C TYR A 39 29.06 -7.38 6.37
N LEU A 40 29.31 -8.67 6.61
CA LEU A 40 28.53 -9.76 6.03
C LEU A 40 27.09 -9.79 6.56
N ARG A 41 26.89 -9.56 7.87
CA ARG A 41 25.55 -9.46 8.47
C ARG A 41 24.73 -8.33 7.85
N HIS A 42 25.36 -7.17 7.64
CA HIS A 42 24.70 -6.05 6.97
C HIS A 42 24.25 -6.43 5.55
N GLY A 43 25.07 -7.17 4.81
CA GLY A 43 24.71 -7.69 3.49
C GLY A 43 23.56 -8.70 3.52
N ASP A 44 23.52 -9.59 4.51
CA ASP A 44 22.41 -10.54 4.70
C ASP A 44 21.10 -9.80 5.03
N ASP A 45 21.13 -8.80 5.93
CA ASP A 45 19.94 -8.00 6.29
C ASP A 45 19.36 -7.24 5.09
N GLU A 46 20.21 -6.71 4.21
CA GLU A 46 19.77 -6.06 2.98
C GLU A 46 19.16 -7.03 1.99
N TYR A 47 19.77 -8.21 1.82
CA TYR A 47 19.22 -9.27 1.00
C TYR A 47 17.83 -9.69 1.47
N PHE A 48 17.65 -9.90 2.78
CA PHE A 48 16.34 -10.22 3.35
C PHE A 48 15.33 -9.08 3.20
N ARG A 49 15.77 -7.83 3.30
CA ARG A 49 14.92 -6.66 3.02
C ARG A 49 14.45 -6.62 1.57
N VAL A 50 15.34 -6.83 0.60
CA VAL A 50 14.96 -6.88 -0.82
C VAL A 50 14.02 -8.04 -1.10
N LYS A 51 14.26 -9.21 -0.51
CA LYS A 51 13.37 -10.38 -0.64
C LYS A 51 11.98 -10.12 -0.04
N THR A 52 11.92 -9.45 1.11
CA THR A 52 10.66 -9.04 1.74
C THR A 52 9.95 -7.99 0.90
N ALA A 53 10.66 -6.96 0.42
CA ALA A 53 10.11 -5.96 -0.49
C ALA A 53 9.56 -6.59 -1.77
N LEU A 54 10.24 -7.59 -2.34
CA LEU A 54 9.78 -8.30 -3.52
C LEU A 54 8.46 -9.06 -3.31
N SER A 55 8.24 -9.58 -2.09
CA SER A 55 6.95 -10.19 -1.74
C SER A 55 5.82 -9.15 -1.67
N TRP A 56 6.11 -7.98 -1.09
CA TRP A 56 5.20 -6.84 -1.06
C TRP A 56 4.89 -6.30 -2.45
N TYR A 57 5.89 -6.29 -3.32
CA TYR A 57 5.77 -5.80 -4.69
C TYR A 57 4.80 -6.63 -5.53
N LYS A 58 4.73 -7.93 -5.27
CA LYS A 58 3.78 -8.85 -5.90
C LYS A 58 2.35 -8.61 -5.44
N THR A 59 2.16 -8.34 -4.15
CA THR A 59 0.82 -8.02 -3.61
C THR A 59 0.35 -6.64 -4.09
N GLU A 60 1.27 -5.69 -4.21
CA GLU A 60 0.98 -4.36 -4.75
C GLU A 60 0.63 -4.41 -6.24
N SER A 61 1.38 -5.15 -7.08
CA SER A 61 1.05 -5.25 -8.50
C SER A 61 -0.31 -5.93 -8.73
N ALA A 62 -0.67 -6.91 -7.88
CA ALA A 62 -2.00 -7.51 -7.88
C ALA A 62 -3.10 -6.49 -7.51
N TRP A 63 -2.94 -5.73 -6.41
CA TRP A 63 -3.93 -4.71 -6.06
C TRP A 63 -4.07 -3.63 -7.14
N LEU A 64 -2.99 -3.32 -7.89
CA LEU A 64 -3.00 -2.24 -8.88
C LEU A 64 -3.80 -2.69 -10.11
N GLY A 65 -3.64 -3.96 -10.48
CA GLY A 65 -4.46 -4.61 -11.51
C GLY A 65 -5.94 -4.65 -11.14
N ASP A 66 -6.27 -4.97 -9.90
CA ASP A 66 -7.65 -5.00 -9.43
C ASP A 66 -8.28 -3.60 -9.33
N LEU A 67 -7.51 -2.59 -8.88
CA LEU A 67 -7.93 -1.19 -8.91
C LEU A 67 -8.26 -0.72 -10.33
N LEU A 68 -7.47 -1.13 -11.33
CA LEU A 68 -7.70 -0.81 -12.74
C LEU A 68 -8.97 -1.45 -13.29
N ARG A 69 -9.25 -2.71 -12.91
CA ARG A 69 -10.51 -3.38 -13.24
C ARG A 69 -11.70 -2.66 -12.60
N ALA A 70 -11.56 -2.26 -11.34
CA ALA A 70 -12.60 -1.55 -10.60
C ALA A 70 -12.87 -0.14 -11.14
N LEU A 71 -11.84 0.54 -11.67
CA LEU A 71 -12.00 1.90 -12.20
C LEU A 71 -12.92 1.95 -13.43
N GLY A 72 -13.11 0.84 -14.17
CA GLY A 72 -13.94 0.80 -15.38
C GLY A 72 -13.43 1.72 -16.50
N ASP A 73 -13.84 1.45 -17.75
CA ASP A 73 -13.38 2.06 -19.02
C ASP A 73 -12.67 3.44 -18.91
N PRO A 74 -11.36 3.52 -18.62
CA PRO A 74 -10.63 4.80 -18.67
C PRO A 74 -10.51 5.25 -20.12
N ARG A 75 -10.64 6.55 -20.44
CA ARG A 75 -10.36 7.06 -21.79
C ARG A 75 -9.10 6.38 -22.38
N GLY A 76 -9.17 5.95 -23.64
CA GLY A 76 -8.26 4.95 -24.20
C GLY A 76 -6.76 5.32 -24.10
N ARG A 77 -6.44 6.62 -24.05
CA ARG A 77 -5.08 7.12 -23.90
C ARG A 77 -4.52 6.89 -22.49
N GLU A 78 -5.29 7.22 -21.47
CA GLU A 78 -4.92 7.02 -20.07
C GLU A 78 -4.71 5.52 -19.86
N ARG A 79 -5.67 4.69 -20.27
CA ARG A 79 -5.60 3.23 -20.14
C ARG A 79 -4.33 2.63 -20.77
N ALA A 80 -3.95 3.10 -21.96
CA ALA A 80 -2.73 2.66 -22.64
C ALA A 80 -1.46 3.06 -21.88
N MET A 81 -1.41 4.29 -21.36
CA MET A 81 -0.28 4.77 -20.56
C MET A 81 -0.13 3.98 -19.25
N TYR A 82 -1.25 3.64 -18.59
CA TYR A 82 -1.23 2.79 -17.41
C TYR A 82 -0.81 1.36 -17.71
N ALA A 83 -1.35 0.75 -18.77
CA ALA A 83 -0.98 -0.59 -19.18
C ALA A 83 0.53 -0.68 -19.44
N PHE A 84 1.09 0.35 -20.07
CA PHE A 84 2.54 0.47 -20.28
C PHE A 84 3.32 0.55 -18.96
N VAL A 85 2.91 1.40 -18.02
CA VAL A 85 3.61 1.53 -16.72
C VAL A 85 3.48 0.26 -15.88
N MET A 86 2.34 -0.42 -15.94
CA MET A 86 2.13 -1.70 -15.26
C MET A 86 3.00 -2.81 -15.86
N ASP A 87 3.15 -2.85 -17.18
CA ASP A 87 4.07 -3.78 -17.84
C ASP A 87 5.53 -3.50 -17.43
N ASP A 88 5.91 -2.22 -17.31
CA ASP A 88 7.25 -1.83 -16.85
C ASP A 88 7.51 -2.21 -15.38
N LEU A 89 6.51 -2.07 -14.50
CA LEU A 89 6.58 -2.53 -13.11
C LEU A 89 6.79 -4.06 -13.03
N LEU A 90 6.07 -4.83 -13.85
CA LEU A 90 6.21 -6.29 -13.89
C LEU A 90 7.57 -6.72 -14.46
N ARG A 91 8.08 -6.01 -15.48
CA ARG A 91 9.42 -6.25 -16.02
C ARG A 91 10.52 -5.98 -14.99
N LEU A 92 10.41 -4.91 -14.20
CA LEU A 92 11.35 -4.62 -13.12
C LEU A 92 11.30 -5.66 -12.01
N GLU A 93 10.10 -6.10 -11.63
CA GLU A 93 9.91 -7.18 -10.65
C GLU A 93 10.57 -8.48 -11.14
N GLN A 94 10.38 -8.84 -12.42
CA GLN A 94 11.00 -10.01 -13.00
C GLN A 94 12.53 -9.90 -13.02
N ARG A 95 13.07 -8.75 -13.44
CA ARG A 95 14.53 -8.51 -13.41
C ARG A 95 15.10 -8.60 -11.99
N LEU A 96 14.37 -8.09 -10.99
CA LEU A 96 14.80 -8.18 -9.60
C LEU A 96 14.77 -9.63 -9.09
N ARG A 97 13.78 -10.43 -9.52
CA ARG A 97 13.77 -11.89 -9.26
C ARG A 97 14.94 -12.60 -9.90
N ASP A 98 15.28 -12.27 -11.14
CA ASP A 98 16.39 -12.91 -11.85
C ASP A 98 17.72 -12.64 -11.14
N VAL A 99 17.94 -11.41 -10.65
CA VAL A 99 19.12 -11.06 -9.84
C VAL A 99 19.14 -11.84 -8.52
N VAL A 100 18.00 -11.98 -7.83
CA VAL A 100 17.90 -12.78 -6.60
C VAL A 100 18.17 -14.25 -6.88
N ALA A 101 17.63 -14.81 -7.96
CA ALA A 101 17.87 -16.19 -8.37
C ALA A 101 19.35 -16.43 -8.74
N GLU A 102 20.01 -15.46 -9.39
CA GLU A 102 21.45 -15.49 -9.67
C GLU A 102 22.27 -15.52 -8.37
N VAL A 103 21.88 -14.72 -7.38
CA VAL A 103 22.52 -14.69 -6.05
C VAL A 103 22.34 -16.02 -5.32
N GLU A 104 21.13 -16.58 -5.32
CA GLU A 104 20.85 -17.88 -4.71
C GLU A 104 21.62 -19.02 -5.40
N ALA A 105 21.70 -19.01 -6.73
CA ALA A 105 22.49 -19.97 -7.51
C ALA A 105 23.99 -19.84 -7.22
N ARG A 106 24.54 -18.62 -7.16
CA ARG A 106 25.94 -18.38 -6.78
C ARG A 106 26.24 -18.80 -5.35
N ALA A 107 25.32 -18.55 -4.42
CA ALA A 107 25.47 -19.00 -3.03
C ALA A 107 25.44 -20.53 -2.93
N ALA A 108 24.58 -21.20 -3.71
CA ALA A 108 24.54 -22.66 -3.79
C ALA A 108 25.82 -23.26 -4.41
N ALA A 109 26.33 -22.65 -5.49
CA ALA A 109 27.60 -23.06 -6.11
C ALA A 109 28.80 -22.88 -5.18
N GLY A 110 28.86 -21.75 -4.47
CA GLY A 110 29.89 -21.49 -3.44
C GLY A 110 29.84 -22.50 -2.29
N ARG A 111 28.65 -23.01 -1.95
CA ARG A 111 28.46 -24.08 -0.98
C ARG A 111 28.94 -25.44 -1.48
N ALA A 112 28.58 -25.81 -2.70
CA ALA A 112 29.04 -27.05 -3.32
C ALA A 112 30.58 -27.09 -3.47
N ALA A 113 31.20 -25.97 -3.86
CA ALA A 113 32.65 -25.84 -3.96
C ALA A 113 33.35 -25.91 -2.59
N ALA A 114 32.75 -25.34 -1.53
CA ALA A 114 33.26 -25.45 -0.18
C ALA A 114 33.14 -26.88 0.39
N ASP A 115 32.15 -27.66 -0.06
CA ASP A 115 31.97 -29.06 0.31
C ASP A 115 32.88 -30.02 -0.50
N ALA A 116 33.33 -29.62 -1.70
CA ALA A 116 34.18 -30.42 -2.58
C ALA A 116 35.71 -30.17 -2.45
N GLY A 117 36.12 -29.11 -1.74
CA GLY A 117 37.53 -28.72 -1.65
C GLY A 117 38.34 -29.52 -0.63
N PHE A 118 39.41 -30.18 -1.08
CA PHE A 118 40.50 -30.83 -0.30
C PHE A 118 41.30 -29.89 0.64
N ALA A 119 40.77 -28.73 0.99
CA ALA A 119 41.53 -27.73 1.74
C ALA A 119 41.63 -28.13 3.22
N LEU A 120 42.88 -28.28 3.67
CA LEU A 120 43.38 -28.61 5.00
C LEU A 120 42.99 -27.61 6.12
N VAL A 121 41.87 -26.91 5.98
CA VAL A 121 41.34 -26.01 7.00
C VAL A 121 40.04 -26.64 7.52
N PRO A 122 40.01 -27.09 8.79
CA PRO A 122 38.83 -27.74 9.34
C PRO A 122 37.60 -26.86 9.18
N ARG A 123 36.46 -27.50 8.91
CA ARG A 123 35.15 -26.88 8.66
C ARG A 123 34.69 -25.94 9.80
N SER A 124 35.27 -26.05 10.99
CA SER A 124 35.07 -25.16 12.14
C SER A 124 35.84 -23.84 12.07
N TRP A 125 36.94 -23.75 11.32
CA TRP A 125 37.74 -22.53 11.12
C TRP A 125 37.34 -21.73 9.89
N ARG A 126 36.69 -22.36 8.90
CA ARG A 126 35.94 -21.64 7.86
C ARG A 126 34.62 -21.18 8.46
N GLY A 127 34.68 -20.10 9.24
CA GLY A 127 33.55 -19.54 9.96
C GLY A 127 32.29 -19.43 9.10
N GLY A 128 31.34 -20.33 9.33
CA GLY A 128 29.97 -20.28 8.83
C GLY A 128 29.75 -20.80 7.42
N ARG A 129 28.51 -21.25 7.18
CA ARG A 129 27.93 -21.48 5.85
C ARG A 129 28.35 -20.31 4.93
N PRO A 130 28.73 -20.54 3.66
CA PRO A 130 29.00 -19.43 2.74
C PRO A 130 27.77 -18.53 2.74
N SER A 131 27.92 -17.36 3.35
CA SER A 131 26.82 -16.44 3.58
C SER A 131 26.37 -15.92 2.23
N VAL A 132 25.05 -15.84 2.05
CA VAL A 132 24.43 -15.29 0.84
C VAL A 132 24.94 -13.86 0.61
N ALA A 133 25.30 -13.13 1.67
CA ALA A 133 25.99 -11.84 1.60
C ALA A 133 27.20 -11.84 0.67
N VAL A 134 28.02 -12.90 0.63
CA VAL A 134 29.20 -12.95 -0.24
C VAL A 134 28.81 -12.95 -1.72
N ALA A 135 27.74 -13.67 -2.07
CA ALA A 135 27.19 -13.68 -3.43
C ALA A 135 26.36 -12.41 -3.74
N TRP A 136 25.80 -11.77 -2.72
CA TRP A 136 24.99 -10.56 -2.80
C TRP A 136 25.82 -9.29 -3.06
N LEU A 137 26.98 -9.15 -2.43
CA LEU A 137 27.84 -7.96 -2.51
C LEU A 137 28.07 -7.41 -3.93
N PRO A 138 28.44 -8.21 -4.95
CA PRO A 138 28.68 -7.69 -6.30
C PRO A 138 27.41 -7.21 -7.04
N VAL A 139 26.23 -7.70 -6.66
CA VAL A 139 24.94 -7.39 -7.31
C VAL A 139 24.07 -6.43 -6.51
N ARG A 140 24.48 -6.13 -5.27
CA ARG A 140 23.79 -5.25 -4.32
C ARG A 140 23.39 -3.90 -4.93
N THR A 141 24.33 -3.17 -5.53
CA THR A 141 24.06 -1.83 -6.07
C THR A 141 23.00 -1.87 -7.16
N LYS A 142 23.14 -2.81 -8.10
CA LYS A 142 22.17 -3.04 -9.17
C LYS A 142 20.78 -3.40 -8.61
N ALA A 143 20.72 -4.28 -7.62
CA ALA A 143 19.45 -4.67 -7.01
C ALA A 143 18.77 -3.50 -6.28
N LEU A 144 19.54 -2.70 -5.52
CA LEU A 144 19.03 -1.51 -4.84
C LEU A 144 18.58 -0.41 -5.82
N GLU A 145 19.25 -0.27 -6.96
CA GLU A 145 18.82 0.63 -8.01
C GLU A 145 17.50 0.20 -8.64
N LEU A 146 17.31 -1.10 -8.92
CA LEU A 146 16.04 -1.64 -9.43
C LEU A 146 14.89 -1.41 -8.44
N VAL A 147 15.16 -1.60 -7.14
CA VAL A 147 14.23 -1.27 -6.05
C VAL A 147 13.85 0.21 -6.10
N ARG A 148 14.85 1.11 -6.20
CA ARG A 148 14.61 2.55 -6.26
C ARG A 148 13.84 2.99 -7.52
N GLN A 149 14.14 2.38 -8.66
CA GLN A 149 13.40 2.60 -9.91
C GLN A 149 11.93 2.19 -9.76
N ARG A 150 11.68 1.05 -9.12
CA ARG A 150 10.32 0.59 -8.86
C ARG A 150 9.57 1.52 -7.92
N GLU A 151 10.18 1.98 -6.84
CA GLU A 151 9.56 2.95 -5.92
C GLU A 151 9.18 4.25 -6.62
N ALA A 152 10.04 4.74 -7.51
CA ALA A 152 9.74 5.91 -8.33
C ALA A 152 8.56 5.69 -9.29
N LEU A 153 8.44 4.49 -9.88
CA LEU A 153 7.31 4.15 -10.74
C LEU A 153 6.02 3.97 -9.95
N THR A 154 6.06 3.31 -8.80
CA THR A 154 4.91 3.21 -7.87
C THR A 154 4.38 4.59 -7.51
N ALA A 155 5.26 5.53 -7.16
CA ALA A 155 4.87 6.91 -6.87
C ALA A 155 4.14 7.54 -8.08
N ARG A 156 4.70 7.39 -9.29
CA ARG A 156 4.06 7.90 -10.52
C ARG A 156 2.69 7.27 -10.79
N VAL A 157 2.52 5.96 -10.57
CA VAL A 157 1.22 5.28 -10.70
C VAL A 157 0.21 5.85 -9.72
N GLN A 158 0.60 6.09 -8.47
CA GLN A 158 -0.26 6.70 -7.47
C GLN A 158 -0.68 8.12 -7.87
N PHE A 159 0.28 8.95 -8.32
CA PHE A 159 -0.04 10.29 -8.85
C PHE A 159 -1.00 10.21 -10.03
N LEU A 160 -0.76 9.28 -10.94
CA LEU A 160 -1.62 9.10 -12.09
C LEU A 160 -3.02 8.69 -11.61
N HIS A 161 -3.15 7.75 -10.67
CA HIS A 161 -4.45 7.31 -10.13
C HIS A 161 -5.22 8.49 -9.54
N MET A 162 -4.56 9.32 -8.75
CA MET A 162 -5.17 10.54 -8.22
C MET A 162 -5.58 11.51 -9.33
N SER A 163 -4.81 11.59 -10.42
CA SER A 163 -5.17 12.42 -11.58
C SER A 163 -6.41 11.92 -12.32
N ILE A 164 -6.57 10.59 -12.53
CA ILE A 164 -7.80 10.05 -13.15
C ILE A 164 -9.00 10.27 -12.23
N ILE A 165 -8.84 9.99 -10.93
CA ILE A 165 -9.93 10.12 -9.96
C ILE A 165 -10.39 11.59 -9.91
N SER A 166 -9.45 12.53 -9.84
CA SER A 166 -9.77 13.96 -9.84
C SER A 166 -10.38 14.46 -11.16
N SER A 167 -9.95 13.95 -12.32
CA SER A 167 -10.57 14.32 -13.60
C SER A 167 -12.02 13.83 -13.68
N ARG A 168 -12.29 12.61 -13.20
CA ARG A 168 -13.66 12.08 -13.13
C ARG A 168 -14.52 12.82 -12.11
N LEU A 169 -13.95 13.18 -10.97
CA LEU A 169 -14.63 13.97 -9.97
C LEU A 169 -15.03 15.34 -10.55
N ARG A 170 -14.14 15.99 -11.31
CA ARG A 170 -14.43 17.25 -12.00
C ARG A 170 -15.49 17.09 -13.11
N ASP A 171 -15.45 16.00 -13.87
CA ASP A 171 -16.48 15.67 -14.87
C ASP A 171 -17.86 15.43 -14.21
N LEU A 172 -17.89 14.87 -13.00
CA LEU A 172 -19.11 14.70 -12.22
C LEU A 172 -19.59 16.02 -11.61
N GLU A 173 -18.69 16.79 -11.00
CA GLU A 173 -18.98 18.10 -10.40
C GLU A 173 -19.55 19.08 -11.43
N SER A 174 -18.96 19.12 -12.62
CA SER A 174 -19.50 19.92 -13.72
C SER A 174 -20.90 19.44 -14.11
N LYS A 175 -21.14 18.13 -14.28
CA LYS A 175 -22.48 17.60 -14.60
C LYS A 175 -23.51 17.91 -13.53
N THR A 176 -23.14 17.83 -12.24
CA THR A 176 -24.02 18.22 -11.14
C THR A 176 -24.28 19.72 -11.15
N GLN A 177 -23.26 20.54 -11.42
CA GLN A 177 -23.42 21.99 -11.54
C GLN A 177 -24.28 22.39 -12.75
N TRP A 178 -24.15 21.70 -13.89
CA TRP A 178 -25.02 21.86 -15.06
C TRP A 178 -26.45 21.37 -14.77
N GLY A 179 -26.60 20.33 -13.95
CA GLY A 179 -27.89 19.86 -13.44
C GLY A 179 -28.54 20.92 -12.57
N ASP A 180 -27.82 21.42 -11.57
CA ASP A 180 -28.24 22.48 -10.65
C ASP A 180 -28.60 23.76 -11.40
N ALA A 181 -27.76 24.21 -12.34
CA ALA A 181 -28.03 25.39 -13.18
C ALA A 181 -29.21 25.19 -14.14
N ARG A 182 -29.55 23.94 -14.49
CA ARG A 182 -30.73 23.62 -15.31
C ARG A 182 -31.99 23.45 -14.45
N SER A 183 -31.83 23.13 -13.17
CA SER A 183 -32.89 23.14 -12.15
C SER A 183 -33.02 24.47 -11.41
N GLU A 184 -32.14 25.46 -11.65
CA GLU A 184 -32.48 26.83 -11.37
C GLU A 184 -33.81 27.11 -12.09
N PRO A 185 -34.84 27.54 -11.35
CA PRO A 185 -36.14 27.71 -11.94
C PRO A 185 -36.02 28.73 -13.05
N ARG A 186 -36.38 28.31 -14.27
CA ARG A 186 -36.93 29.24 -15.27
C ARG A 186 -37.76 30.25 -14.50
N CYS A 187 -37.41 31.52 -14.64
CA CYS A 187 -38.14 32.69 -14.15
C CYS A 187 -39.66 32.47 -14.16
N GLY A 188 -40.21 31.92 -13.07
CA GLY A 188 -41.53 31.30 -13.12
C GLY A 188 -41.85 30.34 -11.96
N VAL A 189 -41.09 30.34 -10.88
CA VAL A 189 -41.63 29.90 -9.59
C VAL A 189 -42.01 31.18 -8.86
N GLU A 190 -43.27 31.58 -9.00
CA GLU A 190 -43.83 32.62 -8.13
C GLU A 190 -43.55 32.18 -6.69
N SER A 191 -42.90 33.07 -5.95
CA SER A 191 -42.48 32.80 -4.59
C SER A 191 -43.68 32.30 -3.79
N PRO A 192 -43.60 31.16 -3.08
CA PRO A 192 -44.73 30.62 -2.32
C PRO A 192 -45.29 31.63 -1.32
N ARG A 193 -44.52 32.64 -0.92
CA ARG A 193 -44.99 33.76 -0.10
C ARG A 193 -45.98 34.68 -0.81
N VAL A 194 -45.83 34.87 -2.13
CA VAL A 194 -46.74 35.65 -2.99
C VAL A 194 -48.02 34.87 -3.23
N GLU A 195 -47.91 33.56 -3.49
CA GLU A 195 -49.07 32.65 -3.60
C GLU A 195 -49.88 32.63 -2.30
N ILE A 196 -49.20 32.52 -1.15
CA ILE A 196 -49.84 32.56 0.17
C ILE A 196 -50.51 33.92 0.41
N ALA A 197 -49.88 35.04 0.06
CA ALA A 197 -50.48 36.37 0.21
C ALA A 197 -51.70 36.56 -0.69
N ARG A 198 -51.67 36.00 -1.92
CA ARG A 198 -52.77 36.01 -2.87
C ARG A 198 -53.94 35.13 -2.41
N LEU A 199 -53.64 33.94 -1.89
CA LEU A 199 -54.64 33.07 -1.28
C LEU A 199 -55.26 33.70 -0.04
N GLN A 200 -54.48 34.42 0.79
CA GLN A 200 -55.01 35.15 1.94
C GLN A 200 -55.94 36.30 1.54
N THR A 201 -55.65 37.00 0.45
CA THR A 201 -56.52 38.08 -0.06
C THR A 201 -57.80 37.52 -0.66
N LEU A 202 -57.72 36.40 -1.38
CA LEU A 202 -58.91 35.70 -1.88
C LEU A 202 -59.78 35.16 -0.75
N LEU A 203 -59.18 34.55 0.26
CA LEU A 203 -59.90 33.99 1.40
C LEU A 203 -60.56 35.09 2.23
N ARG A 204 -59.88 36.22 2.45
CA ARG A 204 -60.46 37.38 3.16
C ARG A 204 -61.61 38.04 2.40
N ARG A 205 -61.60 37.97 1.07
CA ARG A 205 -62.70 38.45 0.21
C ARG A 205 -63.91 37.52 0.22
N ALA A 206 -63.68 36.21 0.24
CA ALA A 206 -64.74 35.22 0.35
C ALA A 206 -65.39 35.27 1.75
N THR A 207 -64.58 35.28 2.82
CA THR A 207 -65.10 35.34 4.19
C THR A 207 -65.64 36.71 4.59
N GLY A 208 -65.33 37.76 3.83
CA GLY A 208 -65.93 39.08 3.99
C GLY A 208 -67.20 39.29 3.15
N SER A 209 -67.59 38.31 2.33
CA SER A 209 -68.74 38.37 1.42
C SER A 209 -69.86 37.37 1.80
N ASP A 210 -69.68 36.56 2.84
CA ASP A 210 -70.65 35.55 3.32
C ASP A 210 -71.39 35.99 4.59
N GLY A 211 -71.62 37.30 4.73
CA GLY A 211 -72.52 37.84 5.74
C GLY A 211 -73.43 38.83 5.06
N ASP A 212 -74.42 38.34 4.30
CA ASP A 212 -75.74 38.95 4.03
C ASP A 212 -76.46 38.19 2.91
N ALA A 213 -77.22 37.13 3.26
CA ALA A 213 -78.51 36.76 2.66
C ALA A 213 -78.97 35.37 3.16
N GLU A 214 -79.94 35.38 4.08
CA GLU A 214 -80.83 34.24 4.32
C GLU A 214 -81.67 33.91 3.07
N LEU A 215 -82.00 32.63 2.87
CA LEU A 215 -83.38 32.08 2.89
C LEU A 215 -83.49 30.75 2.12
N GLY A 216 -83.96 29.71 2.83
CA GLY A 216 -84.89 28.67 2.37
C GLY A 216 -84.44 27.72 1.26
N ASP A 217 -84.24 26.44 1.58
CA ASP A 217 -85.29 25.43 1.36
C ASP A 217 -84.87 24.02 1.81
N GLU A 218 -85.86 23.28 2.30
CA GLU A 218 -85.84 21.86 2.61
C GLU A 218 -85.47 21.00 1.38
N ALA A 219 -84.73 19.91 1.59
CA ALA A 219 -85.26 18.54 1.43
C ALA A 219 -84.17 17.45 1.38
N MET A 220 -84.47 16.38 2.11
CA MET A 220 -84.19 14.96 1.82
C MET A 220 -82.75 14.43 1.67
N ALA A 221 -82.36 13.76 2.77
CA ALA A 221 -82.18 12.31 2.85
C ALA A 221 -80.98 11.62 2.16
N ALA A 222 -80.36 10.76 2.98
CA ALA A 222 -79.91 9.40 2.69
C ALA A 222 -78.39 9.12 2.77
N SER A 223 -78.06 8.33 3.80
CA SER A 223 -77.21 7.12 3.74
C SER A 223 -75.72 7.22 4.11
N VAL A 224 -75.46 6.85 5.36
CA VAL A 224 -74.31 6.03 5.88
C VAL A 224 -74.48 4.59 5.33
N PRO A 225 -73.45 3.77 4.97
CA PRO A 225 -72.38 3.21 5.84
C PRO A 225 -70.97 3.10 5.20
N HIS A 226 -69.85 3.13 5.94
CA HIS A 226 -69.23 2.12 6.83
C HIS A 226 -68.62 0.88 6.13
N ALA A 227 -67.31 0.69 6.36
CA ALA A 227 -66.48 -0.54 6.25
C ALA A 227 -66.10 -0.98 4.80
N ASP A 228 -64.96 -1.57 4.45
CA ASP A 228 -64.03 -2.49 5.11
C ASP A 228 -62.70 -2.59 4.29
N PHE A 229 -61.52 -2.71 4.92
CA PHE A 229 -60.71 -3.95 5.08
C PHE A 229 -60.23 -4.65 3.78
N ASN A 230 -58.93 -4.52 3.46
CA ASN A 230 -58.05 -5.58 2.92
C ASN A 230 -56.59 -5.04 2.93
N GLY A 231 -55.55 -5.65 3.51
CA GLY A 231 -55.27 -7.06 3.71
C GLY A 231 -54.26 -7.55 2.65
N SER A 232 -52.95 -7.36 2.88
CA SER A 232 -51.90 -8.27 2.36
C SER A 232 -50.56 -8.10 3.09
N LYS A 233 -50.29 -9.13 3.90
CA LYS A 233 -49.00 -9.55 4.46
C LYS A 233 -48.18 -10.28 3.39
N THR A 234 -46.85 -10.12 3.45
CA THR A 234 -45.80 -11.19 3.40
C THR A 234 -44.45 -10.46 3.57
N GLY A 235 -43.64 -10.66 4.63
CA GLY A 235 -42.83 -11.85 4.95
C GLY A 235 -41.69 -11.99 3.94
N MET A 236 -40.38 -12.06 4.21
CA MET A 236 -39.52 -12.58 5.28
C MET A 236 -38.11 -11.97 5.05
N THR A 237 -37.37 -11.46 6.04
CA THR A 237 -36.32 -12.16 6.83
C THR A 237 -35.45 -13.17 6.06
N GLU A 238 -34.17 -12.86 5.81
CA GLU A 238 -33.06 -13.74 6.22
C GLU A 238 -31.66 -13.08 6.11
N LYS A 239 -30.78 -13.54 7.00
CA LYS A 239 -29.40 -13.11 7.31
C LYS A 239 -28.36 -13.88 6.44
N PRO A 240 -27.06 -13.54 6.48
CA PRO A 240 -26.01 -14.06 5.60
C PRO A 240 -25.32 -15.31 6.19
N PRO A 241 -24.38 -15.93 5.44
CA PRO A 241 -23.30 -16.68 6.08
C PRO A 241 -21.89 -16.23 5.66
N LEU A 242 -21.06 -16.05 6.69
CA LEU A 242 -19.62 -16.32 6.74
C LEU A 242 -19.39 -17.84 6.78
N ALA A 243 -18.31 -18.33 6.13
CA ALA A 243 -17.44 -19.45 6.54
C ALA A 243 -16.52 -19.86 5.35
N THR A 244 -15.21 -19.55 5.39
CA THR A 244 -14.10 -20.45 5.79
C THR A 244 -13.86 -21.69 4.92
N GLY A 245 -12.76 -21.65 4.16
CA GLY A 245 -11.62 -22.58 4.27
C GLY A 245 -11.75 -24.03 3.79
N ARG A 246 -11.04 -24.35 2.71
CA ARG A 246 -10.02 -25.41 2.68
C ARG A 246 -9.03 -25.20 1.54
#